data_AF-A0A485KZG6-F1
#
_entry.id   AF-A0A485KZG6-F1
#
_cell.length_a   1.000
_cell.length_b   1.000
_cell.length_c   1.000
_cell.angle_alpha   90.00
_cell.angle_beta   90.00
_cell.angle_gamma   90.00
#
_symmetry.space_group_name_H-M   'P 1'
#
loop_
_entity.id
_entity.type
_entity.pdbx_description
1 polymer ?
#
loop_
_entity_poly.entity_id
_entity_poly.type
_entity_poly.pdbx_seq_one_letter_code
_entity_poly.pdbx_strand_id
1 'polypeptide(L)'
;MPKVHVLQGPSSTSPPSREPPHRTVSFCRYSCIYSIGYVVNLILIPFKAYISEPLPWMLQPVSLNTTWLTAKDSTSFAAFANSSIAFFASKYNQNTVPSDRVFTRDNEANTYLLRFTIALPPAGDNNCANHMHRFPGAIFYSQGVAAFVCDFIAQNATSRLLRPMYACQYDTVAGVDIATSCTWAIPTGEDPIISTYQMYHAVQLLETPFFCWLTFGVRLGLMGFIMYQLWHLYYRHYGPLLCNLQAIGLDDGGSIQSYVVQLGDPTWLILSHPFMSLIMLLDCFLNVGPAGTASCRTSQLTDVGQFCLGCLYGSRMVWASYFTMRYSTPLVKYMHWENYFQPVDPGVMALTASVYAGPVMYMTTGTPIVQLFQRINYAVVPPTLTHERVEGTISMLVILLLFASVPLVNSFVAQYVNRNHTKFKPTVTENFGTTRFNDWKHRCLFWFRRLTLCSKNEGGSMYHLFAENPRYKKFPLVSTRGSDCFVYGWDDAADAYVHQVRLSLMHAALDRQTICPALAILICPSAHPAFAAGTVNAHSCNQWPPPPSGSIVHFGAKCCQWVQ
;
A
#
# COMPACT_ATOMS: atom_id res chain seq x y z
N MET A 1 56.42 68.21 50.49
CA MET A 1 55.15 68.32 49.75
C MET A 1 54.88 67.01 49.01
N PRO A 2 54.00 66.13 49.51
CA PRO A 2 53.60 64.93 48.80
C PRO A 2 52.35 65.18 47.96
N LYS A 3 52.37 64.72 46.71
CA LYS A 3 51.25 64.77 45.75
C LYS A 3 50.16 63.77 46.16
N VAL A 4 48.92 64.27 46.23
CA VAL A 4 47.70 63.48 46.45
C VAL A 4 47.25 62.88 45.12
N HIS A 5 47.14 61.55 45.05
CA HIS A 5 46.50 60.85 43.93
C HIS A 5 45.00 60.70 44.22
N VAL A 6 44.17 61.16 43.29
CA VAL A 6 42.71 61.03 43.32
C VAL A 6 42.31 59.63 42.81
N LEU A 7 41.53 58.91 43.62
CA LEU A 7 40.87 57.65 43.28
C LEU A 7 39.78 57.89 42.20
N GLN A 8 39.92 57.24 41.04
CA GLN A 8 38.81 57.04 40.11
C GLN A 8 37.98 55.83 40.57
N GLY A 9 36.68 56.05 40.80
CA GLY A 9 35.73 55.02 41.17
C GLY A 9 35.47 54.00 40.04
N PRO A 10 35.00 52.79 40.39
CA PRO A 10 34.78 51.73 39.42
C PRO A 10 33.62 52.09 38.48
N SER A 11 33.93 52.08 37.19
CA SER A 11 32.95 52.11 36.10
C SER A 11 32.06 50.87 36.19
N SER A 12 30.75 51.09 36.21
CA SER A 12 29.73 50.08 36.04
C SER A 12 29.79 49.53 34.60
N THR A 13 30.62 48.52 34.38
CA THR A 13 30.56 47.68 33.20
C THR A 13 29.32 46.78 33.30
N SER A 14 28.28 47.15 32.56
CA SER A 14 27.26 46.21 32.13
C SER A 14 27.94 44.98 31.51
N PRO A 15 27.55 43.74 31.86
CA PRO A 15 28.13 42.57 31.25
C PRO A 15 27.87 42.60 29.73
N PRO A 16 28.84 42.20 28.89
CA PRO A 16 28.63 42.10 27.47
C PRO A 16 27.48 41.12 27.23
N SER A 17 26.51 41.53 26.40
CA SER A 17 25.51 40.65 25.82
C SER A 17 26.25 39.47 25.17
N ARG A 18 26.27 38.31 25.83
CA ARG A 18 26.77 37.07 25.24
C ARG A 18 25.98 36.85 23.97
N GLU A 19 26.63 36.94 22.82
CA GLU A 19 26.06 36.43 21.59
C GLU A 19 25.63 34.98 21.86
N PRO A 20 24.40 34.59 21.49
CA PRO A 20 23.93 33.24 21.74
C PRO A 20 24.90 32.26 21.08
N PRO A 21 25.38 31.23 21.81
CA PRO A 21 26.34 30.29 21.28
C PRO A 21 25.76 29.64 20.02
N HIS A 22 26.48 29.75 18.90
CA HIS A 22 26.07 29.14 17.65
C HIS A 22 26.15 27.63 17.80
N ARG A 23 24.98 26.97 17.91
CA ARG A 23 24.90 25.53 18.14
C ARG A 23 25.20 24.76 16.87
N THR A 24 25.84 23.60 17.03
CA THR A 24 26.07 22.69 15.91
C THR A 24 24.83 21.83 15.72
N VAL A 25 24.34 21.73 14.48
CA VAL A 25 23.15 20.92 14.15
C VAL A 25 23.52 19.99 13.01
N SER A 26 23.30 18.70 13.22
CA SER A 26 23.60 17.67 12.23
C SER A 26 22.44 16.69 12.07
N PHE A 27 22.33 16.08 10.90
CA PHE A 27 21.42 14.96 10.72
C PHE A 27 22.07 13.67 11.21
N CYS A 28 21.26 12.81 11.83
CA CYS A 28 21.70 11.46 12.15
C CYS A 28 21.97 10.67 10.85
N ARG A 29 23.22 10.25 10.65
CA ARG A 29 23.67 9.50 9.46
C ARG A 29 22.79 8.29 9.14
N TYR A 30 22.42 7.50 10.15
CA TYR A 30 21.54 6.34 9.98
C TYR A 30 20.14 6.75 9.51
N SER A 31 19.58 7.81 10.09
CA SER A 31 18.27 8.31 9.67
C SER A 31 18.29 8.80 8.22
N CYS A 32 19.40 9.38 7.75
CA CYS A 32 19.57 9.72 6.34
C CYS A 32 19.55 8.48 5.45
N ILE A 33 20.26 7.42 5.83
CA ILE A 33 20.30 6.16 5.04
C ILE A 33 18.90 5.56 4.91
N TYR A 34 18.15 5.42 6.01
CA TYR A 34 16.79 4.88 5.95
C TYR A 34 15.83 5.81 5.21
N SER A 35 15.98 7.13 5.37
CA SER A 35 15.21 8.14 4.62
C SER A 35 15.44 8.01 3.11
N ILE A 36 16.68 7.81 2.66
CA ILE A 36 16.99 7.50 1.25
C ILE A 36 16.28 6.21 0.83
N GLY A 37 16.33 5.16 1.64
CA GLY A 37 15.62 3.91 1.40
C GLY A 37 14.11 4.10 1.22
N TYR A 38 13.47 4.88 2.09
CA TYR A 38 12.05 5.22 1.98
C TYR A 38 11.73 6.01 0.70
N VAL A 39 12.55 7.01 0.35
CA VAL A 39 12.39 7.79 -0.88
C VAL A 39 12.49 6.89 -2.10
N VAL A 40 13.53 6.06 -2.19
CA VAL A 40 13.73 5.12 -3.30
C VAL A 40 12.55 4.16 -3.41
N ASN A 41 12.11 3.58 -2.31
CA ASN A 41 10.94 2.70 -2.30
C ASN A 41 9.66 3.41 -2.78
N LEU A 42 9.44 4.66 -2.36
CA LEU A 42 8.26 5.44 -2.75
C LEU A 42 8.28 5.81 -4.24
N ILE A 43 9.40 6.32 -4.78
CA ILE A 43 9.46 6.71 -6.19
C ILE A 43 9.38 5.49 -7.13
N LEU A 44 9.85 4.31 -6.68
CA LEU A 44 9.77 3.07 -7.45
C LEU A 44 8.44 2.34 -7.32
N ILE A 45 7.56 2.74 -6.39
CA ILE A 45 6.29 2.05 -6.14
C ILE A 45 5.40 1.93 -7.41
N PRO A 46 5.33 2.91 -8.33
CA PRO A 46 4.53 2.76 -9.55
C PRO A 46 5.09 1.69 -10.50
N PHE A 47 6.39 1.42 -10.43
CA PHE A 47 7.08 0.45 -11.30
C PHE A 47 7.07 -0.98 -10.77
N LYS A 48 6.59 -1.22 -9.54
CA LYS A 48 6.47 -2.56 -8.94
C LYS A 48 5.68 -3.54 -9.83
N ALA A 49 4.77 -3.02 -10.63
CA ALA A 49 3.99 -3.76 -11.62
C ALA A 49 4.86 -4.57 -12.62
N TYR A 50 6.00 -4.02 -13.04
CA TYR A 50 6.90 -4.63 -14.04
C TYR A 50 7.65 -5.87 -13.54
N ILE A 51 7.43 -6.29 -12.29
CA ILE A 51 7.88 -7.59 -11.80
C ILE A 51 7.13 -8.73 -12.52
N SER A 52 5.92 -8.46 -13.02
CA SER A 52 5.14 -9.44 -13.79
C SER A 52 4.59 -8.92 -15.12
N GLU A 53 4.54 -7.60 -15.30
CA GLU A 53 4.15 -6.96 -16.55
C GLU A 53 5.35 -6.83 -17.50
N PRO A 54 5.13 -6.99 -18.82
CA PRO A 54 6.18 -6.72 -19.80
C PRO A 54 6.49 -5.22 -19.85
N LEU A 55 7.77 -4.89 -20.11
CA LEU A 55 8.16 -3.51 -20.41
C LEU A 55 7.68 -3.15 -21.82
N PRO A 56 7.40 -1.87 -22.11
CA PRO A 56 6.82 -1.44 -23.39
C PRO A 56 7.61 -1.87 -24.63
N TRP A 57 8.93 -1.98 -24.52
CA TRP A 57 9.82 -2.38 -25.61
C TRP A 57 10.06 -3.90 -25.72
N MET A 58 9.56 -4.69 -24.77
CA MET A 58 9.65 -6.16 -24.81
C MET A 58 8.42 -6.80 -25.47
N LEU A 59 7.31 -6.06 -25.56
CA LEU A 59 6.06 -6.58 -26.10
C LEU A 59 6.10 -6.57 -27.64
N GLN A 60 6.03 -7.74 -28.25
CA GLN A 60 5.84 -7.89 -29.69
C GLN A 60 4.35 -7.79 -30.07
N PRO A 61 4.01 -7.51 -31.33
CA PRO A 61 2.64 -7.65 -31.82
C PRO A 61 2.06 -9.02 -31.49
N VAL A 62 0.75 -9.08 -31.23
CA VAL A 62 0.06 -10.31 -30.82
C VAL A 62 0.33 -11.42 -31.84
N SER A 63 0.92 -12.52 -31.35
CA SER A 63 1.32 -13.66 -32.19
C SER A 63 0.15 -14.52 -32.66
N LEU A 64 -0.94 -14.56 -31.89
CA LEU A 64 -2.20 -15.16 -32.31
C LEU A 64 -2.81 -14.30 -33.42
N ASN A 65 -3.31 -14.93 -34.48
CA ASN A 65 -4.05 -14.21 -35.51
C ASN A 65 -5.33 -13.59 -34.91
N THR A 66 -5.36 -12.27 -34.78
CA THR A 66 -6.45 -11.50 -34.18
C THR A 66 -7.45 -10.97 -35.20
N THR A 67 -7.47 -11.46 -36.44
CA THR A 67 -8.49 -11.09 -37.44
C THR A 67 -9.91 -11.37 -36.95
N TRP A 68 -10.11 -12.35 -36.06
CA TRP A 68 -11.40 -12.58 -35.41
C TRP A 68 -11.83 -11.43 -34.50
N LEU A 69 -10.90 -10.62 -33.98
CA LEU A 69 -11.23 -9.49 -33.10
C LEU A 69 -11.87 -8.36 -33.91
N THR A 70 -11.41 -8.14 -35.14
CA THR A 70 -11.99 -7.18 -36.09
C THR A 70 -13.22 -7.73 -36.83
N ALA A 71 -13.32 -9.05 -36.96
CA ALA A 71 -14.43 -9.76 -37.60
C ALA A 71 -15.33 -10.49 -36.58
N LYS A 72 -15.39 -10.01 -35.32
CA LYS A 72 -16.02 -10.72 -34.20
C LYS A 72 -17.52 -10.95 -34.41
N ASP A 73 -18.17 -10.03 -35.13
CA ASP A 73 -19.60 -10.11 -35.44
C ASP A 73 -19.90 -10.89 -36.73
N SER A 74 -18.88 -11.19 -37.54
CA SER A 74 -19.03 -11.87 -38.84
C SER A 74 -18.40 -13.27 -38.90
N THR A 75 -17.60 -13.63 -37.90
CA THR A 75 -16.97 -14.96 -37.78
C THR A 75 -17.69 -15.80 -36.72
N SER A 76 -17.83 -17.10 -36.97
CA SER A 76 -18.43 -17.99 -35.98
C SER A 76 -17.48 -18.25 -34.82
N PHE A 77 -18.04 -18.39 -33.61
CA PHE A 77 -17.27 -18.73 -32.41
C PHE A 77 -16.46 -20.02 -32.58
N ALA A 78 -16.97 -21.00 -33.34
CA ALA A 78 -16.25 -22.23 -33.65
C ALA A 78 -14.95 -21.98 -34.44
N ALA A 79 -14.94 -21.03 -35.39
CA ALA A 79 -13.73 -20.67 -36.14
C ALA A 79 -12.67 -20.02 -35.23
N PHE A 80 -13.11 -19.17 -34.31
CA PHE A 80 -12.25 -18.62 -33.25
C PHE A 80 -11.68 -19.71 -32.34
N ALA A 81 -12.52 -20.62 -31.86
CA ALA A 81 -12.09 -21.68 -30.95
C ALA A 81 -11.06 -22.61 -31.64
N ASN A 82 -11.32 -23.00 -32.89
CA ASN A 82 -10.42 -23.85 -33.69
C ASN A 82 -9.07 -23.19 -33.95
N SER A 83 -9.05 -21.90 -34.32
CA SER A 83 -7.80 -21.18 -34.57
C SER A 83 -7.00 -20.95 -33.28
N SER A 84 -7.69 -20.62 -32.18
CA SER A 84 -7.06 -20.38 -30.87
C SER A 84 -6.45 -21.66 -30.30
N ILE A 85 -7.16 -22.79 -30.33
CA ILE A 85 -6.61 -24.05 -29.85
C ILE A 85 -5.47 -24.56 -30.73
N ALA A 86 -5.53 -24.39 -32.06
CA ALA A 86 -4.43 -24.76 -32.95
C ALA A 86 -3.15 -23.99 -32.62
N PHE A 87 -3.28 -22.69 -32.32
CA PHE A 87 -2.15 -21.88 -31.87
C PHE A 87 -1.62 -22.35 -30.49
N PHE A 88 -2.49 -22.48 -29.48
CA PHE A 88 -2.04 -22.85 -28.14
C PHE A 88 -1.47 -24.27 -28.07
N ALA A 89 -2.09 -25.25 -28.72
CA ALA A 89 -1.63 -26.64 -28.70
C ALA A 89 -0.34 -26.85 -29.51
N SER A 90 -0.11 -26.07 -30.58
CA SER A 90 1.17 -26.12 -31.31
C SER A 90 2.31 -25.54 -30.47
N LYS A 91 2.04 -24.46 -29.73
CA LYS A 91 3.04 -23.79 -28.87
C LYS A 91 3.30 -24.53 -27.56
N TYR A 92 2.25 -25.01 -26.91
CA TYR A 92 2.28 -25.66 -25.60
C TYR A 92 1.88 -27.13 -25.73
N ASN A 93 2.88 -28.00 -25.77
CA ASN A 93 2.70 -29.45 -25.87
C ASN A 93 3.68 -30.18 -24.94
N GLN A 94 3.66 -31.51 -24.96
CA GLN A 94 4.53 -32.35 -24.11
C GLN A 94 6.02 -32.17 -24.41
N ASN A 95 6.38 -31.77 -25.63
CA ASN A 95 7.77 -31.58 -26.04
C ASN A 95 8.29 -30.18 -25.66
N THR A 96 7.42 -29.16 -25.67
CA THR A 96 7.81 -27.77 -25.40
C THR A 96 7.74 -27.39 -23.92
N VAL A 97 6.91 -28.07 -23.12
CA VAL A 97 6.72 -27.76 -21.69
C VAL A 97 7.25 -28.91 -20.83
N PRO A 98 8.36 -28.72 -20.09
CA PRO A 98 8.95 -29.75 -19.21
C PRO A 98 7.91 -30.33 -18.26
N SER A 99 7.88 -31.65 -18.03
CA SER A 99 6.79 -32.38 -17.33
C SER A 99 6.52 -31.95 -15.88
N ASP A 100 7.49 -31.34 -15.21
CA ASP A 100 7.41 -30.81 -13.85
C ASP A 100 6.87 -29.37 -13.78
N ARG A 101 6.84 -28.65 -14.91
CA ARG A 101 6.39 -27.25 -14.97
C ARG A 101 4.88 -27.16 -14.92
N VAL A 102 4.38 -26.49 -13.87
CA VAL A 102 2.95 -26.23 -13.66
C VAL A 102 2.51 -24.89 -14.25
N PHE A 103 3.39 -23.88 -14.23
CA PHE A 103 3.13 -22.56 -14.79
C PHE A 103 4.26 -22.16 -15.74
N THR A 104 3.90 -21.71 -16.94
CA THR A 104 4.84 -21.22 -17.96
C THR A 104 4.38 -19.86 -18.46
N ARG A 105 5.30 -18.90 -18.53
CA ARG A 105 5.06 -17.55 -19.05
C ARG A 105 5.96 -17.31 -20.25
N ASP A 106 5.37 -16.89 -21.35
CA ASP A 106 6.08 -16.38 -22.51
C ASP A 106 5.88 -14.86 -22.58
N ASN A 107 6.97 -14.11 -22.40
CA ASN A 107 6.93 -12.65 -22.38
C ASN A 107 6.86 -12.05 -23.79
N GLU A 108 7.42 -12.73 -24.80
CA GLU A 108 7.46 -12.21 -26.17
C GLU A 108 6.07 -12.29 -26.80
N ALA A 109 5.43 -13.45 -26.68
CA ALA A 109 4.07 -13.65 -27.19
C ALA A 109 2.97 -13.12 -26.26
N ASN A 110 3.33 -12.65 -25.06
CA ASN A 110 2.40 -12.24 -24.01
C ASN A 110 1.38 -13.34 -23.65
N THR A 111 1.79 -14.61 -23.69
CA THR A 111 0.95 -15.77 -23.33
C THR A 111 1.39 -16.41 -22.01
N TYR A 112 0.50 -17.12 -21.34
CA TYR A 112 0.86 -18.00 -20.23
C TYR A 112 0.06 -19.30 -20.26
N LEU A 113 0.59 -20.33 -19.59
CA LEU A 113 0.02 -21.66 -19.49
C LEU A 113 0.00 -22.12 -18.04
N LEU A 114 -1.11 -22.72 -17.64
CA LEU A 114 -1.21 -23.61 -16.50
C LEU A 114 -1.36 -25.05 -16.98
N ARG A 115 -0.63 -25.99 -16.40
CA ARG A 115 -0.76 -27.42 -16.68
C ARG A 115 -0.84 -28.22 -15.38
N PHE A 116 -1.99 -28.83 -15.14
CA PHE A 116 -2.25 -29.67 -13.97
C PHE A 116 -2.48 -31.12 -14.39
N THR A 117 -1.91 -32.06 -13.64
CA THR A 117 -2.24 -33.47 -13.78
C THR A 117 -3.39 -33.81 -12.84
N ILE A 118 -4.50 -34.29 -13.39
CA ILE A 118 -5.72 -34.58 -12.64
C ILE A 118 -6.08 -36.05 -12.80
N ALA A 119 -6.30 -36.74 -11.69
CA ALA A 119 -6.94 -38.05 -11.67
C ALA A 119 -8.46 -37.87 -11.58
N LEU A 120 -9.17 -38.34 -12.60
CA LEU A 120 -10.63 -38.29 -12.66
C LEU A 120 -11.26 -39.63 -12.27
N PRO A 121 -12.50 -39.66 -11.79
CA PRO A 121 -13.21 -40.92 -11.53
C PRO A 121 -13.35 -41.76 -12.82
N PRO A 122 -12.95 -43.04 -12.84
CA PRO A 122 -13.06 -43.88 -14.05
C PRO A 122 -14.50 -44.05 -14.55
N ALA A 123 -15.46 -44.16 -13.63
CA ALA A 123 -16.89 -44.31 -13.93
C ALA A 123 -17.59 -42.98 -14.27
N GLY A 124 -16.91 -41.85 -14.10
CA GLY A 124 -17.51 -40.52 -14.15
C GLY A 124 -18.16 -40.10 -12.83
N ASP A 125 -18.41 -38.80 -12.68
CA ASP A 125 -19.12 -38.21 -11.53
C ASP A 125 -19.99 -37.04 -11.97
N ASN A 126 -21.30 -37.11 -11.72
CA ASN A 126 -22.24 -36.05 -12.04
C ASN A 126 -22.10 -34.83 -11.11
N ASN A 127 -21.44 -34.98 -9.96
CA ASN A 127 -21.19 -33.90 -9.03
C ASN A 127 -19.92 -33.13 -9.38
N CYS A 128 -19.95 -32.45 -10.53
CA CYS A 128 -18.86 -31.62 -11.05
C CYS A 128 -18.34 -30.58 -10.04
N ALA A 129 -19.23 -30.06 -9.19
CA ALA A 129 -18.91 -29.05 -8.18
C ALA A 129 -17.75 -29.47 -7.25
N ASN A 130 -17.67 -30.76 -6.93
CA ASN A 130 -16.61 -31.31 -6.07
C ASN A 130 -15.23 -31.35 -6.73
N HIS A 131 -15.15 -31.19 -8.05
CA HIS A 131 -13.92 -31.37 -8.81
C HIS A 131 -13.47 -30.09 -9.52
N MET A 132 -14.37 -29.13 -9.77
CA MET A 132 -14.09 -27.90 -10.53
C MET A 132 -12.84 -27.13 -10.05
N HIS A 133 -12.64 -27.01 -8.74
CA HIS A 133 -11.49 -26.30 -8.15
C HIS A 133 -10.14 -26.96 -8.41
N ARG A 134 -10.12 -28.21 -8.91
CA ARG A 134 -8.89 -28.93 -9.28
C ARG A 134 -8.42 -28.58 -10.69
N PHE A 135 -9.25 -27.92 -11.49
CA PHE A 135 -8.93 -27.59 -12.87
C PHE A 135 -8.13 -26.27 -12.98
N PRO A 136 -7.17 -26.20 -13.90
CA PRO A 136 -6.33 -25.02 -14.06
C PRO A 136 -7.15 -23.83 -14.59
N GLY A 137 -7.05 -22.67 -13.95
CA GLY A 137 -7.76 -21.45 -14.36
C GLY A 137 -9.26 -21.47 -14.07
N ALA A 138 -9.76 -22.40 -13.25
CA ALA A 138 -11.20 -22.59 -13.01
C ALA A 138 -11.95 -21.30 -12.59
N ILE A 139 -11.31 -20.39 -11.85
CA ILE A 139 -11.93 -19.11 -11.42
C ILE A 139 -12.34 -18.22 -12.60
N PHE A 140 -11.72 -18.41 -13.76
CA PHE A 140 -11.95 -17.61 -14.96
C PHE A 140 -12.90 -18.28 -15.95
N TYR A 141 -13.44 -19.48 -15.68
CA TYR A 141 -14.27 -20.18 -16.66
C TYR A 141 -15.62 -19.48 -16.92
N SER A 142 -15.96 -19.36 -18.21
CA SER A 142 -17.30 -19.05 -18.68
C SER A 142 -18.27 -20.20 -18.37
N GLN A 143 -19.56 -19.99 -18.60
CA GLN A 143 -20.54 -21.06 -18.47
C GLN A 143 -20.24 -22.21 -19.45
N GLY A 144 -19.69 -21.91 -20.64
CA GLY A 144 -19.36 -22.91 -21.66
C GLY A 144 -18.15 -23.76 -21.28
N VAL A 145 -17.07 -23.13 -20.80
CA VAL A 145 -15.88 -23.89 -20.36
C VAL A 145 -16.20 -24.69 -19.09
N ALA A 146 -16.98 -24.14 -18.16
CA ALA A 146 -17.45 -24.87 -16.99
C ALA A 146 -18.35 -26.07 -17.38
N ALA A 147 -19.28 -25.89 -18.33
CA ALA A 147 -20.11 -26.98 -18.84
C ALA A 147 -19.28 -28.07 -19.52
N PHE A 148 -18.30 -27.69 -20.36
CA PHE A 148 -17.35 -28.62 -20.96
C PHE A 148 -16.63 -29.47 -19.90
N VAL A 149 -16.11 -28.84 -18.85
CA VAL A 149 -15.42 -29.54 -17.76
C VAL A 149 -16.37 -30.47 -17.01
N CYS A 150 -17.59 -30.01 -16.71
CA CYS A 150 -18.58 -30.84 -16.03
C CYS A 150 -19.01 -32.05 -16.87
N ASP A 151 -19.25 -31.85 -18.16
CA ASP A 151 -19.56 -32.93 -19.09
C ASP A 151 -18.39 -33.92 -19.15
N PHE A 152 -17.15 -33.43 -19.21
CA PHE A 152 -15.95 -34.27 -19.24
C PHE A 152 -15.81 -35.13 -17.97
N ILE A 153 -16.11 -34.59 -16.80
CA ILE A 153 -16.05 -35.31 -15.52
C ILE A 153 -17.16 -36.36 -15.42
N ALA A 154 -18.37 -36.02 -15.88
CA ALA A 154 -19.54 -36.91 -15.83
C ALA A 154 -19.38 -38.16 -16.70
N GLN A 155 -18.58 -38.11 -17.78
CA GLN A 155 -18.34 -39.26 -18.65
C GLN A 155 -17.39 -40.29 -18.01
N ASN A 156 -17.54 -41.55 -18.42
CA ASN A 156 -16.57 -42.61 -18.11
C ASN A 156 -15.28 -42.45 -18.95
N ALA A 157 -14.20 -43.15 -18.55
CA ALA A 157 -12.88 -43.01 -19.17
C ALA A 157 -12.87 -43.19 -20.70
N THR A 158 -13.62 -44.17 -21.22
CA THR A 158 -13.71 -44.45 -22.66
C THR A 158 -14.53 -43.40 -23.42
N SER A 159 -15.64 -42.94 -22.85
CA SER A 159 -16.54 -41.96 -23.49
C SER A 159 -15.94 -40.56 -23.52
N ARG A 160 -14.99 -40.23 -22.64
CA ARG A 160 -14.25 -38.96 -22.67
C ARG A 160 -13.49 -38.75 -23.97
N LEU A 161 -12.91 -39.81 -24.54
CA LEU A 161 -12.12 -39.74 -25.77
C LEU A 161 -12.98 -39.49 -27.03
N LEU A 162 -14.30 -39.71 -26.94
CA LEU A 162 -15.24 -39.52 -28.04
C LEU A 162 -15.88 -38.11 -28.06
N ARG A 163 -15.54 -37.26 -27.10
CA ARG A 163 -16.10 -35.91 -26.92
C ARG A 163 -15.08 -34.85 -27.29
N PRO A 164 -15.51 -33.59 -27.49
CA PRO A 164 -14.57 -32.48 -27.62
C PRO A 164 -13.61 -32.47 -26.43
N MET A 165 -12.31 -32.34 -26.70
CA MET A 165 -11.26 -32.34 -25.68
C MET A 165 -10.76 -30.95 -25.33
N TYR A 166 -11.43 -29.91 -25.85
CA TYR A 166 -11.08 -28.52 -25.61
C TYR A 166 -12.33 -27.63 -25.57
N ALA A 167 -12.19 -26.49 -24.90
CA ALA A 167 -13.12 -25.37 -24.96
C ALA A 167 -12.33 -24.06 -24.86
N CYS A 168 -12.77 -23.04 -25.60
CA CYS A 168 -12.16 -21.70 -25.60
C CYS A 168 -13.20 -20.66 -25.18
N GLN A 169 -12.75 -19.46 -24.85
CA GLN A 169 -13.61 -18.34 -24.47
C GLN A 169 -12.93 -16.99 -24.69
N TYR A 170 -13.72 -15.92 -24.70
CA TYR A 170 -13.25 -14.55 -24.60
C TYR A 170 -13.30 -14.07 -23.15
N ASP A 171 -12.23 -13.43 -22.70
CA ASP A 171 -12.13 -12.84 -21.37
C ASP A 171 -12.31 -11.33 -21.47
N THR A 172 -13.39 -10.80 -20.88
CA THR A 172 -13.71 -9.37 -20.92
C THR A 172 -13.66 -8.73 -19.55
N VAL A 173 -13.29 -7.45 -19.51
CA VAL A 173 -13.47 -6.57 -18.35
C VAL A 173 -14.10 -5.26 -18.80
N ALA A 174 -15.23 -4.91 -18.19
CA ALA A 174 -16.07 -3.77 -18.54
C ALA A 174 -16.47 -3.77 -20.03
N GLY A 175 -16.71 -4.96 -20.58
CA GLY A 175 -17.04 -5.16 -21.99
C GLY A 175 -15.87 -5.08 -22.97
N VAL A 176 -14.64 -4.83 -22.50
CA VAL A 176 -13.42 -4.81 -23.32
C VAL A 176 -12.75 -6.17 -23.29
N ASP A 177 -12.37 -6.72 -24.45
CA ASP A 177 -11.60 -7.97 -24.54
C ASP A 177 -10.18 -7.75 -23.99
N ILE A 178 -9.87 -8.40 -22.86
CA ILE A 178 -8.55 -8.31 -22.22
C ILE A 178 -7.66 -9.50 -22.55
N ALA A 179 -8.28 -10.66 -22.81
CA ALA A 179 -7.57 -11.90 -23.06
C ALA A 179 -8.47 -12.90 -23.81
N THR A 180 -7.82 -13.91 -24.36
CA THR A 180 -8.45 -15.11 -24.91
C THR A 180 -7.85 -16.32 -24.21
N SER A 181 -8.69 -17.27 -23.80
CA SER A 181 -8.24 -18.47 -23.11
C SER A 181 -8.84 -19.75 -23.69
N CYS A 182 -8.06 -20.83 -23.63
CA CYS A 182 -8.50 -22.17 -24.01
C CYS A 182 -8.05 -23.20 -22.96
N THR A 183 -8.96 -24.11 -22.64
CA THR A 183 -8.71 -25.26 -21.77
C THR A 183 -8.82 -26.53 -22.59
N TRP A 184 -7.85 -27.44 -22.49
CA TRP A 184 -7.89 -28.73 -23.17
C TRP A 184 -7.27 -29.86 -22.35
N ALA A 185 -7.64 -31.09 -22.70
CA ALA A 185 -7.22 -32.30 -22.02
C ALA A 185 -6.33 -33.17 -22.93
N ILE A 186 -5.29 -33.76 -22.36
CA ILE A 186 -4.47 -34.79 -23.01
C ILE A 186 -4.37 -36.00 -22.07
N PRO A 187 -4.68 -37.23 -22.52
CA PRO A 187 -4.56 -38.43 -21.67
C PRO A 187 -3.10 -38.68 -21.31
N THR A 188 -2.85 -39.12 -20.07
CA THR A 188 -1.51 -39.48 -19.58
C THR A 188 -1.46 -41.00 -19.40
N GLY A 189 -0.77 -41.69 -20.30
CA GLY A 189 -0.64 -43.16 -20.29
C GLY A 189 -1.16 -43.81 -21.56
N GLU A 190 -0.59 -44.98 -21.89
CA GLU A 190 -0.98 -45.78 -23.07
C GLU A 190 -2.18 -46.70 -22.77
N ASP A 191 -2.47 -46.95 -21.48
CA ASP A 191 -3.58 -47.81 -21.06
C ASP A 191 -4.91 -47.05 -20.92
N PRO A 192 -5.99 -47.51 -21.58
CA PRO A 192 -7.31 -46.84 -21.58
C PRO A 192 -8.06 -46.87 -20.24
N ILE A 193 -7.52 -47.60 -19.24
CA ILE A 193 -8.08 -47.73 -17.90
C ILE A 193 -7.55 -46.63 -16.96
N ILE A 194 -6.43 -45.99 -17.33
CA ILE A 194 -5.80 -44.95 -16.51
C ILE A 194 -6.58 -43.63 -16.67
N SER A 195 -7.23 -43.19 -15.60
CA SER A 195 -8.09 -42.00 -15.57
C SER A 195 -7.34 -40.69 -15.30
N THR A 196 -6.07 -40.60 -15.68
CA THR A 196 -5.22 -39.42 -15.47
C THR A 196 -5.08 -38.59 -16.73
N TYR A 197 -5.35 -37.30 -16.62
CA TYR A 197 -5.30 -36.34 -17.71
C TYR A 197 -4.36 -35.18 -17.37
N GLN A 198 -3.58 -34.74 -18.34
CA GLN A 198 -2.95 -33.43 -18.30
C GLN A 198 -3.98 -32.41 -18.79
N MET A 199 -4.44 -31.56 -17.89
CA MET A 199 -5.29 -30.42 -18.23
C MET A 199 -4.41 -29.21 -18.46
N TYR A 200 -4.56 -28.60 -19.62
CA TYR A 200 -3.87 -27.39 -20.01
C TYR A 200 -4.87 -26.24 -20.02
N HIS A 201 -4.47 -25.07 -19.54
CA HIS A 201 -5.21 -23.82 -19.66
C HIS A 201 -4.23 -22.74 -20.11
N ALA A 202 -4.35 -22.31 -21.36
CA ALA A 202 -3.50 -21.27 -21.93
C ALA A 202 -4.29 -19.99 -22.17
N VAL A 203 -3.60 -18.87 -22.01
CA VAL A 203 -4.18 -17.54 -22.13
C VAL A 203 -3.25 -16.65 -22.96
N GLN A 204 -3.84 -15.92 -23.90
CA GLN A 204 -3.22 -14.84 -24.66
C GLN A 204 -3.74 -13.52 -24.12
N LEU A 205 -2.87 -12.69 -23.55
CA LEU A 205 -3.23 -11.33 -23.16
C LEU A 205 -3.26 -10.45 -24.42
N LEU A 206 -4.30 -9.63 -24.56
CA LEU A 206 -4.55 -8.77 -25.73
C LEU A 206 -4.03 -7.33 -25.53
N GLU A 207 -3.09 -7.14 -24.60
CA GLU A 207 -2.49 -5.83 -24.35
C GLU A 207 -1.77 -5.31 -25.60
N THR A 208 -1.99 -4.03 -25.91
CA THR A 208 -1.37 -3.39 -27.07
C THR A 208 -0.08 -2.65 -26.66
N PRO A 209 0.93 -2.56 -27.55
CA PRO A 209 2.14 -1.79 -27.28
C PRO A 209 1.85 -0.32 -26.92
N PHE A 210 0.84 0.28 -27.56
CA PHE A 210 0.38 1.63 -27.25
C PHE A 210 -0.07 1.78 -25.79
N PHE A 211 -0.90 0.85 -25.31
CA PHE A 211 -1.38 0.87 -23.94
C PHE A 211 -0.24 0.68 -22.92
N CYS A 212 0.75 -0.17 -23.23
CA CYS A 212 1.94 -0.34 -22.39
C CYS A 212 2.77 0.95 -22.30
N TRP A 213 3.00 1.65 -23.42
CA TRP A 213 3.69 2.94 -23.45
C TRP A 213 2.94 4.02 -22.68
N LEU A 214 1.62 4.08 -22.84
CA LEU A 214 0.76 5.00 -22.08
C LEU A 214 0.89 4.75 -20.56
N THR A 215 0.74 3.49 -20.14
CA THR A 215 0.86 3.09 -18.73
C THR A 215 2.25 3.40 -18.17
N PHE A 216 3.31 3.15 -18.94
CA PHE A 216 4.68 3.51 -18.56
C PHE A 216 4.85 5.02 -18.38
N GLY A 217 4.34 5.82 -19.33
CA GLY A 217 4.37 7.28 -19.25
C GLY A 217 3.64 7.82 -18.02
N VAL A 218 2.46 7.27 -17.69
CA VAL A 218 1.72 7.61 -16.47
C VAL A 218 2.53 7.26 -15.22
N ARG A 219 3.13 6.08 -15.15
CA ARG A 219 3.96 5.65 -14.00
C ARG A 219 5.22 6.52 -13.84
N LEU A 220 5.84 6.95 -14.93
CA LEU A 220 6.95 7.91 -14.91
C LEU A 220 6.52 9.29 -14.42
N GLY A 221 5.34 9.77 -14.87
CA GLY A 221 4.74 11.00 -14.35
C GLY A 221 4.45 10.92 -12.84
N LEU A 222 3.94 9.78 -12.37
CA LEU A 222 3.72 9.51 -10.95
C LEU A 222 5.02 9.53 -10.15
N MET A 223 6.11 8.96 -10.67
CA MET A 223 7.43 9.04 -10.04
C MET A 223 7.87 10.48 -9.80
N GLY A 224 7.78 11.33 -10.85
CA GLY A 224 8.09 12.76 -10.75
C GLY A 224 7.17 13.49 -9.77
N PHE A 225 5.87 13.16 -9.78
CA PHE A 225 4.90 13.71 -8.85
C PHE A 225 5.17 13.30 -7.40
N ILE A 226 5.56 12.05 -7.12
CA ILE A 226 5.96 11.59 -5.78
C ILE A 226 7.17 12.38 -5.29
N MET A 227 8.19 12.57 -6.15
CA MET A 227 9.38 13.34 -5.80
C MET A 227 9.04 14.79 -5.44
N TYR A 228 8.18 15.43 -6.24
CA TYR A 228 7.67 16.77 -5.97
C TYR A 228 6.92 16.82 -4.62
N GLN A 229 6.01 15.89 -4.37
CA GLN A 229 5.24 15.86 -3.12
C GLN A 229 6.12 15.59 -1.89
N LEU A 230 7.12 14.71 -1.99
CA LEU A 230 8.09 14.46 -0.91
C LEU A 230 8.83 15.74 -0.51
N TRP A 231 9.26 16.53 -1.49
CA TRP A 231 9.91 17.80 -1.23
C TRP A 231 8.97 18.79 -0.53
N HIS A 232 7.79 19.01 -1.11
CA HIS A 232 6.87 20.05 -0.68
C HIS A 232 6.13 19.76 0.63
N LEU A 233 5.77 18.50 0.88
CA LEU A 233 5.01 18.09 2.07
C LEU A 233 5.90 17.70 3.26
N TYR A 234 7.18 17.40 3.03
CA TYR A 234 8.05 16.83 4.05
C TYR A 234 9.42 17.52 4.14
N TYR A 235 10.31 17.33 3.14
CA TYR A 235 11.72 17.71 3.29
C TYR A 235 11.95 19.22 3.37
N ARG A 236 11.16 20.04 2.68
CA ARG A 236 11.26 21.51 2.74
C ARG A 236 11.10 22.05 4.16
N HIS A 237 10.36 21.35 5.02
CA HIS A 237 10.09 21.80 6.40
C HIS A 237 11.27 21.60 7.34
N TYR A 238 12.29 20.83 6.98
CA TYR A 238 13.51 20.70 7.80
C TYR A 238 14.39 21.96 7.73
N GLY A 239 14.35 22.73 6.64
CA GLY A 239 15.16 23.95 6.49
C GLY A 239 14.93 24.97 7.61
N PRO A 240 13.70 25.46 7.82
CA PRO A 240 13.39 26.37 8.93
C PRO A 240 13.74 25.78 10.30
N LEU A 241 13.51 24.49 10.50
CA LEU A 241 13.83 23.79 11.76
C LEU A 241 15.33 23.85 12.06
N LEU A 242 16.18 23.47 11.10
CA LEU A 242 17.63 23.49 11.29
C LEU A 242 18.15 24.90 11.61
N CYS A 243 17.71 25.90 10.85
CA CYS A 243 18.11 27.29 11.07
C CYS A 243 17.68 27.80 12.46
N ASN A 244 16.53 27.35 12.95
CA ASN A 244 16.04 27.71 14.27
C ASN A 244 16.78 27.00 15.38
N LEU A 245 17.12 25.71 15.21
CA LEU A 245 17.92 24.96 16.18
C LEU A 245 19.33 25.53 16.34
N GLN A 246 19.94 25.98 15.24
CA GLN A 246 21.26 26.63 15.26
C GLN A 246 21.25 27.95 16.03
N ALA A 247 20.21 28.77 15.82
CA ALA A 247 20.13 30.11 16.39
C ALA A 247 19.55 30.16 17.81
N ILE A 248 18.52 29.35 18.10
CA ILE A 248 17.69 29.47 19.30
C ILE A 248 17.90 28.29 20.26
N GLY A 249 18.02 27.07 19.73
CA GLY A 249 18.01 25.84 20.53
C GLY A 249 16.61 25.44 21.00
N LEU A 250 16.52 24.31 21.70
CA LEU A 250 15.30 23.78 22.33
C LEU A 250 15.39 23.76 23.86
N ASP A 251 16.48 24.28 24.41
CA ASP A 251 16.81 24.22 25.83
C ASP A 251 16.58 25.56 26.52
N ASP A 252 15.90 25.53 27.67
CA ASP A 252 15.55 26.73 28.45
C ASP A 252 16.77 27.46 29.06
N GLY A 253 17.95 26.81 29.05
CA GLY A 253 19.15 27.28 29.77
C GLY A 253 20.43 27.42 28.93
N GLY A 254 20.41 27.13 27.63
CA GLY A 254 21.59 27.24 26.75
C GLY A 254 22.73 26.24 27.03
N SER A 255 22.48 25.16 27.77
CA SER A 255 23.47 24.13 28.11
C SER A 255 23.76 23.18 26.94
N ILE A 256 22.86 23.05 25.97
CA ILE A 256 23.00 22.11 24.86
C ILE A 256 23.75 22.78 23.71
N GLN A 257 24.95 22.26 23.42
CA GLN A 257 25.83 22.80 22.39
C GLN A 257 25.63 22.17 21.00
N SER A 258 25.12 20.93 20.96
CA SER A 258 24.89 20.22 19.71
C SER A 258 23.54 19.50 19.65
N TYR A 259 22.93 19.54 18.48
CA TYR A 259 21.66 18.87 18.18
C TYR A 259 21.81 17.87 17.05
N VAL A 260 21.25 16.69 17.25
CA VAL A 260 21.16 15.63 16.25
C VAL A 260 19.70 15.45 15.85
N VAL A 261 19.40 15.76 14.58
CA VAL A 261 18.06 15.64 14.01
C VAL A 261 17.91 14.27 13.37
N GLN A 262 16.90 13.52 13.81
CA GLN A 262 16.52 12.23 13.24
C GLN A 262 15.28 12.39 12.36
N LEU A 263 15.47 12.09 11.07
CA LEU A 263 14.43 12.09 10.06
C LEU A 263 13.44 10.94 10.32
N GLY A 264 12.14 11.24 10.20
CA GLY A 264 11.07 10.25 10.12
C GLY A 264 10.80 9.71 8.70
N ASP A 265 9.80 8.86 8.59
CA ASP A 265 9.30 8.24 7.36
C ASP A 265 8.12 9.04 6.73
N PRO A 266 8.30 9.63 5.53
CA PRO A 266 7.24 10.36 4.84
C PRO A 266 6.19 9.48 4.14
N THR A 267 6.30 8.15 4.20
CA THR A 267 5.47 7.21 3.43
C THR A 267 3.98 7.50 3.51
N TRP A 268 3.43 7.75 4.70
CA TRP A 268 1.99 7.97 4.86
C TRP A 268 1.51 9.25 4.15
N LEU A 269 2.34 10.28 4.02
CA LEU A 269 1.98 11.54 3.34
C LEU A 269 1.71 11.29 1.86
N ILE A 270 2.50 10.41 1.23
CA ILE A 270 2.35 10.06 -0.18
C ILE A 270 1.20 9.07 -0.36
N LEU A 271 1.13 8.02 0.47
CA LEU A 271 0.10 6.98 0.34
C LEU A 271 -1.32 7.48 0.64
N SER A 272 -1.47 8.48 1.53
CA SER A 272 -2.76 9.10 1.85
C SER A 272 -3.11 10.28 0.93
N HIS A 273 -2.28 10.58 -0.07
CA HIS A 273 -2.54 11.65 -1.02
C HIS A 273 -3.71 11.24 -1.94
N PRO A 274 -4.73 12.12 -2.13
CA PRO A 274 -5.96 11.75 -2.85
C PRO A 274 -5.67 11.29 -4.29
N PHE A 275 -4.87 12.05 -5.04
CA PHE A 275 -4.52 11.67 -6.42
C PHE A 275 -3.67 10.40 -6.50
N MET A 276 -2.75 10.17 -5.54
CA MET A 276 -1.88 8.98 -5.59
C MET A 276 -2.69 7.71 -5.37
N SER A 277 -3.49 7.68 -4.30
CA SER A 277 -4.32 6.52 -3.98
C SER A 277 -5.34 6.21 -5.08
N LEU A 278 -5.96 7.24 -5.68
CA LEU A 278 -6.90 7.08 -6.79
C LEU A 278 -6.21 6.55 -8.06
N ILE A 279 -5.14 7.19 -8.52
CA ILE A 279 -4.48 6.78 -9.78
C ILE A 279 -3.88 5.38 -9.65
N MET A 280 -3.28 5.05 -8.50
CA MET A 280 -2.72 3.70 -8.29
C MET A 280 -3.80 2.62 -8.18
N LEU A 281 -4.98 2.94 -7.64
CA LEU A 281 -6.13 2.03 -7.66
C LEU A 281 -6.65 1.82 -9.09
N LEU A 282 -6.73 2.89 -9.89
CA LEU A 282 -7.09 2.81 -11.31
C LEU A 282 -6.05 2.03 -12.12
N ASP A 283 -4.76 2.19 -11.84
CA ASP A 283 -3.68 1.41 -12.45
C ASP A 283 -3.83 -0.09 -12.15
N CYS A 284 -4.29 -0.46 -10.94
CA CYS A 284 -4.64 -1.85 -10.64
C CYS A 284 -5.87 -2.31 -11.45
N PHE A 285 -6.88 -1.45 -11.62
CA PHE A 285 -8.09 -1.75 -12.38
C PHE A 285 -7.81 -1.97 -13.87
N LEU A 286 -7.03 -1.07 -14.48
CA LEU A 286 -6.75 -1.08 -15.92
C LEU A 286 -5.77 -2.18 -16.33
N ASN A 287 -4.89 -2.64 -15.43
CA ASN A 287 -3.92 -3.71 -15.69
C ASN A 287 -4.40 -5.07 -15.14
N VAL A 288 -5.65 -5.43 -15.44
CA VAL A 288 -6.31 -6.64 -14.93
C VAL A 288 -5.79 -7.95 -15.56
N GLY A 289 -5.36 -7.94 -16.83
CA GLY A 289 -4.83 -9.14 -17.50
C GLY A 289 -3.61 -9.74 -16.78
N PRO A 290 -2.58 -8.93 -16.49
CA PRO A 290 -1.43 -9.37 -15.68
C PRO A 290 -1.82 -9.73 -14.23
N ALA A 291 -2.87 -9.11 -13.67
CA ALA A 291 -3.44 -9.56 -12.38
C ALA A 291 -4.07 -10.96 -12.46
N GLY A 292 -4.71 -11.32 -13.57
CA GLY A 292 -5.13 -12.69 -13.87
C GLY A 292 -3.94 -13.65 -13.92
N THR A 293 -2.83 -13.23 -14.54
CA THR A 293 -1.57 -14.02 -14.58
C THR A 293 -1.01 -14.25 -13.17
N ALA A 294 -0.97 -13.22 -12.33
CA ALA A 294 -0.54 -13.36 -10.94
C ALA A 294 -1.47 -14.27 -10.13
N SER A 295 -2.79 -14.20 -10.37
CA SER A 295 -3.77 -15.09 -9.75
C SER A 295 -3.49 -16.55 -10.12
N CYS A 296 -3.26 -16.83 -11.41
CA CYS A 296 -2.85 -18.14 -11.91
C CYS A 296 -1.57 -18.65 -11.23
N ARG A 297 -0.54 -17.81 -11.05
CA ARG A 297 0.68 -18.20 -10.32
C ARG A 297 0.41 -18.61 -8.86
N THR A 298 -0.51 -17.92 -8.19
CA THR A 298 -0.87 -18.19 -6.79
C THR A 298 -1.81 -19.38 -6.62
N SER A 299 -2.38 -19.93 -7.71
CA SER A 299 -3.26 -21.12 -7.67
C SER A 299 -2.53 -22.44 -7.42
N GLN A 300 -1.20 -22.43 -7.40
CA GLN A 300 -0.35 -23.61 -7.25
C GLN A 300 0.73 -23.38 -6.18
N LEU A 301 1.19 -24.46 -5.54
CA LEU A 301 2.25 -24.42 -4.51
C LEU A 301 3.49 -25.25 -4.90
N THR A 302 3.52 -25.83 -6.10
CA THR A 302 4.62 -26.67 -6.58
C THR A 302 5.87 -25.85 -6.93
N ASP A 303 5.67 -24.67 -7.53
CA ASP A 303 6.71 -23.68 -7.81
C ASP A 303 6.51 -22.49 -6.86
N VAL A 304 7.19 -22.56 -5.72
CA VAL A 304 7.13 -21.52 -4.67
C VAL A 304 7.65 -20.17 -5.19
N GLY A 305 8.56 -20.18 -6.17
CA GLY A 305 9.06 -18.95 -6.80
C GLY A 305 7.95 -18.21 -7.54
N GLN A 306 7.20 -18.92 -8.38
CA GLN A 306 6.03 -18.34 -9.07
C GLN A 306 4.94 -17.92 -8.08
N PHE A 307 4.69 -18.72 -7.04
CA PHE A 307 3.74 -18.36 -5.98
C PHE A 307 4.14 -17.04 -5.31
N CYS A 308 5.40 -16.89 -4.89
CA CYS A 308 5.92 -15.66 -4.28
C CYS A 308 5.84 -14.46 -5.23
N LEU A 309 6.16 -14.63 -6.52
CA LEU A 309 6.00 -13.58 -7.53
C LEU A 309 4.54 -13.16 -7.68
N GLY A 310 3.61 -14.12 -7.67
CA GLY A 310 2.18 -13.85 -7.67
C GLY A 310 1.70 -13.10 -6.43
N CYS A 311 2.18 -13.48 -5.23
CA CYS A 311 1.91 -12.75 -3.97
C CYS A 311 2.40 -11.31 -4.04
N LEU A 312 3.64 -11.12 -4.50
CA LEU A 312 4.27 -9.81 -4.58
C LEU A 312 3.54 -8.90 -5.56
N TYR A 313 3.10 -9.42 -6.71
CA TYR A 313 2.26 -8.67 -7.64
C TYR A 313 0.88 -8.36 -7.04
N GLY A 314 0.21 -9.37 -6.46
CA GLY A 314 -1.10 -9.23 -5.82
C GLY A 314 -1.13 -8.22 -4.68
N SER A 315 -0.01 -8.00 -3.99
CA SER A 315 0.10 -6.97 -2.95
C SER A 315 -0.19 -5.55 -3.43
N ARG A 316 -0.19 -5.28 -4.75
CA ARG A 316 -0.63 -3.99 -5.32
C ARG A 316 -2.08 -3.66 -4.97
N MET A 317 -2.92 -4.66 -4.69
CA MET A 317 -4.30 -4.45 -4.24
C MET A 317 -4.40 -3.69 -2.91
N VAL A 318 -3.28 -3.51 -2.17
CA VAL A 318 -3.21 -2.62 -0.99
C VAL A 318 -3.60 -1.17 -1.30
N TRP A 319 -3.52 -0.73 -2.56
CA TRP A 319 -3.98 0.60 -2.95
C TRP A 319 -5.48 0.79 -2.71
N ALA A 320 -6.29 -0.28 -2.76
CA ALA A 320 -7.68 -0.24 -2.33
C ALA A 320 -7.81 0.08 -0.83
N SER A 321 -6.91 -0.45 0.00
CA SER A 321 -6.86 -0.11 1.43
C SER A 321 -6.51 1.37 1.65
N TYR A 322 -5.47 1.89 0.98
CA TYR A 322 -5.08 3.31 1.12
C TYR A 322 -6.15 4.26 0.60
N PHE A 323 -6.79 3.91 -0.52
CA PHE A 323 -7.94 4.62 -1.06
C PHE A 323 -9.06 4.68 -0.01
N THR A 324 -9.46 3.55 0.57
CA THR A 324 -10.51 3.54 1.60
C THR A 324 -10.13 4.35 2.82
N MET A 325 -8.91 4.24 3.33
CA MET A 325 -8.45 5.04 4.48
C MET A 325 -8.58 6.54 4.22
N ARG A 326 -8.26 6.99 3.00
CA ARG A 326 -8.38 8.39 2.60
C ARG A 326 -9.83 8.81 2.40
N TYR A 327 -10.58 8.10 1.58
CA TYR A 327 -11.90 8.53 1.12
C TYR A 327 -13.04 8.23 2.11
N SER A 328 -12.82 7.36 3.10
CA SER A 328 -13.75 7.22 4.23
C SER A 328 -13.58 8.31 5.29
N THR A 329 -12.47 9.06 5.28
CA THR A 329 -12.23 10.12 6.27
C THR A 329 -13.36 11.15 6.36
N PRO A 330 -13.87 11.73 5.25
CA PRO A 330 -15.01 12.65 5.30
C PRO A 330 -16.26 12.04 5.96
N LEU A 331 -16.57 10.79 5.65
CA LEU A 331 -17.71 10.08 6.24
C LEU A 331 -17.51 9.85 7.75
N VAL A 332 -16.32 9.38 8.15
CA VAL A 332 -15.97 9.17 9.56
C VAL A 332 -16.06 10.49 10.35
N LYS A 333 -15.59 11.60 9.76
CA LYS A 333 -15.68 12.94 10.34
C LYS A 333 -17.13 13.42 10.47
N TYR A 334 -17.91 13.25 9.41
CA TYR A 334 -19.32 13.64 9.36
C TYR A 334 -20.15 12.89 10.40
N MET A 335 -19.92 11.58 10.55
CA MET A 335 -20.61 10.73 11.52
C MET A 335 -20.03 10.81 12.95
N HIS A 336 -18.97 11.58 13.16
CA HIS A 336 -18.23 11.67 14.43
C HIS A 336 -17.75 10.30 14.96
N TRP A 337 -17.29 9.44 14.06
CA TRP A 337 -16.85 8.08 14.36
C TRP A 337 -15.35 7.96 14.65
N GLU A 338 -14.61 9.06 14.83
CA GLU A 338 -13.16 9.04 15.06
C GLU A 338 -12.78 8.24 16.31
N ASN A 339 -13.67 8.14 17.29
CA ASN A 339 -13.50 7.36 18.52
C ASN A 339 -13.62 5.83 18.31
N TYR A 340 -14.14 5.38 17.18
CA TYR A 340 -14.29 3.94 16.86
C TYR A 340 -13.10 3.37 16.08
N PHE A 341 -12.17 4.23 15.64
CA PHE A 341 -11.06 3.85 14.78
C PHE A 341 -9.71 4.19 15.41
N GLN A 342 -8.80 3.21 15.41
CA GLN A 342 -7.39 3.44 15.71
C GLN A 342 -6.60 3.71 14.42
N PRO A 343 -5.71 4.72 14.38
CA PRO A 343 -4.87 4.96 13.23
C PRO A 343 -4.00 3.74 12.89
N VAL A 344 -4.03 3.30 11.63
CA VAL A 344 -3.28 2.14 11.14
C VAL A 344 -2.02 2.62 10.41
N ASP A 345 -0.87 2.00 10.69
CA ASP A 345 0.38 2.27 9.96
C ASP A 345 0.27 1.74 8.52
N PRO A 346 0.46 2.60 7.50
CA PRO A 346 0.48 2.15 6.11
C PRO A 346 1.55 1.09 5.83
N GLY A 347 2.67 1.09 6.56
CA GLY A 347 3.70 0.05 6.44
C GLY A 347 3.18 -1.34 6.83
N VAL A 348 2.39 -1.42 7.91
CA VAL A 348 1.71 -2.67 8.30
C VAL A 348 0.72 -3.10 7.22
N MET A 349 -0.01 -2.17 6.61
CA MET A 349 -0.94 -2.51 5.54
C MET A 349 -0.23 -3.09 4.31
N ALA A 350 0.89 -2.49 3.89
CA ALA A 350 1.72 -3.01 2.80
C ALA A 350 2.23 -4.44 3.09
N LEU A 351 2.74 -4.66 4.31
CA LEU A 351 3.25 -5.95 4.73
C LEU A 351 2.13 -6.99 4.77
N THR A 352 1.01 -6.65 5.40
CA THR A 352 -0.15 -7.54 5.56
C THR A 352 -0.68 -7.95 4.17
N ALA A 353 -0.88 -7.00 3.26
CA ALA A 353 -1.31 -7.28 1.89
C ALA A 353 -0.32 -8.18 1.14
N SER A 354 0.99 -8.02 1.35
CA SER A 354 2.00 -8.89 0.71
C SER A 354 1.96 -10.32 1.22
N VAL A 355 1.56 -10.52 2.48
CA VAL A 355 1.48 -11.85 3.11
C VAL A 355 0.18 -12.57 2.76
N TYR A 356 -0.98 -11.90 2.81
CA TYR A 356 -2.26 -12.57 2.60
C TYR A 356 -2.75 -12.56 1.15
N ALA A 357 -2.24 -11.70 0.26
CA ALA A 357 -2.77 -11.60 -1.11
C ALA A 357 -2.75 -12.95 -1.84
N GLY A 358 -1.60 -13.64 -1.83
CA GLY A 358 -1.49 -14.96 -2.44
C GLY A 358 -2.34 -16.03 -1.75
N PRO A 359 -2.24 -16.23 -0.43
CA PRO A 359 -3.08 -17.18 0.29
C PRO A 359 -4.59 -16.98 0.09
N VAL A 360 -5.06 -15.73 0.07
CA VAL A 360 -6.47 -15.44 -0.25
C VAL A 360 -6.81 -15.89 -1.66
N MET A 361 -5.97 -15.57 -2.65
CA MET A 361 -6.19 -16.01 -4.04
C MET A 361 -6.06 -17.53 -4.22
N TYR A 362 -5.17 -18.17 -3.48
CA TYR A 362 -5.04 -19.63 -3.43
C TYR A 362 -6.31 -20.27 -2.86
N MET A 363 -6.85 -19.71 -1.76
CA MET A 363 -8.11 -20.20 -1.19
C MET A 363 -9.31 -19.98 -2.14
N THR A 364 -9.38 -18.85 -2.84
CA THR A 364 -10.50 -18.61 -3.79
C THR A 364 -10.43 -19.51 -5.00
N THR A 365 -9.22 -19.87 -5.46
CA THR A 365 -9.01 -20.73 -6.63
C THR A 365 -9.02 -22.24 -6.30
N GLY A 366 -8.50 -22.63 -5.15
CA GLY A 366 -8.34 -24.03 -4.73
C GLY A 366 -9.50 -24.61 -3.91
N THR A 367 -10.59 -23.88 -3.73
CA THR A 367 -11.77 -24.36 -2.98
C THR A 367 -13.06 -24.21 -3.81
N PRO A 368 -14.19 -24.82 -3.40
CA PRO A 368 -15.48 -24.64 -4.07
C PRO A 368 -15.97 -23.19 -4.18
N ILE A 369 -15.34 -22.23 -3.47
CA ILE A 369 -15.56 -20.78 -3.64
C ILE A 369 -15.41 -20.34 -5.10
N VAL A 370 -14.59 -21.05 -5.89
CA VAL A 370 -14.41 -20.80 -7.33
C VAL A 370 -15.74 -20.71 -8.09
N GLN A 371 -16.76 -21.48 -7.70
CA GLN A 371 -18.07 -21.48 -8.35
C GLN A 371 -18.86 -20.20 -8.09
N LEU A 372 -18.66 -19.57 -6.93
CA LEU A 372 -19.25 -18.26 -6.62
C LEU A 372 -18.67 -17.21 -7.57
N PHE A 373 -17.35 -17.23 -7.78
CA PHE A 373 -16.68 -16.33 -8.72
C PHE A 373 -17.12 -16.58 -10.17
N GLN A 374 -17.21 -17.83 -10.61
CA GLN A 374 -17.76 -18.18 -11.92
C GLN A 374 -19.17 -17.60 -12.11
N ARG A 375 -20.08 -17.83 -11.15
CA ARG A 375 -21.45 -17.29 -11.18
C ARG A 375 -21.48 -15.78 -11.31
N ILE A 376 -20.66 -15.09 -10.52
CA ILE A 376 -20.56 -13.63 -10.57
C ILE A 376 -20.04 -13.15 -11.93
N ASN A 377 -19.08 -13.87 -12.52
CA ASN A 377 -18.46 -13.49 -13.79
C ASN A 377 -19.39 -13.61 -15.00
N TYR A 378 -20.37 -14.52 -15.00
CA TYR A 378 -21.36 -14.59 -16.09
C TYR A 378 -22.71 -13.95 -15.75
N ALA A 379 -22.91 -13.46 -14.52
CA ALA A 379 -24.18 -12.82 -14.11
C ALA A 379 -24.51 -11.54 -14.90
N VAL A 380 -23.48 -10.83 -15.38
CA VAL A 380 -23.63 -9.60 -16.20
C VAL A 380 -23.41 -9.83 -17.69
N VAL A 381 -23.09 -11.06 -18.09
CA VAL A 381 -22.94 -11.42 -19.51
C VAL A 381 -24.34 -11.64 -20.11
N PRO A 382 -24.65 -11.09 -21.30
CA PRO A 382 -25.92 -11.36 -21.97
C PRO A 382 -26.16 -12.87 -22.12
N PRO A 383 -27.39 -13.38 -21.87
CA PRO A 383 -27.66 -14.83 -21.86
C PRO A 383 -27.18 -15.57 -23.11
N THR A 384 -27.25 -14.94 -24.28
CA THR A 384 -26.82 -15.50 -25.57
C THR A 384 -25.30 -15.71 -25.69
N LEU A 385 -24.50 -15.04 -24.86
CA LEU A 385 -23.04 -15.03 -24.92
C LEU A 385 -22.37 -15.70 -23.71
N THR A 386 -23.16 -16.15 -22.73
CA THR A 386 -22.67 -16.76 -21.47
C THR A 386 -21.76 -17.98 -21.67
N HIS A 387 -21.98 -18.73 -22.76
CA HIS A 387 -21.15 -19.87 -23.13
C HIS A 387 -19.80 -19.48 -23.75
N GLU A 388 -19.70 -18.29 -24.33
CA GLU A 388 -18.55 -17.84 -25.12
C GLU A 388 -17.68 -16.81 -24.37
N ARG A 389 -18.27 -16.10 -23.40
CA ARG A 389 -17.64 -14.95 -22.74
C ARG A 389 -17.69 -15.05 -21.23
N VAL A 390 -16.68 -14.47 -20.59
CA VAL A 390 -16.62 -14.25 -19.15
C VAL A 390 -16.35 -12.77 -18.88
N GLU A 391 -17.03 -12.18 -17.89
CA GLU A 391 -16.89 -10.77 -17.54
C GLU A 391 -16.31 -10.62 -16.12
N GLY A 392 -15.05 -10.19 -16.04
CA GLY A 392 -14.28 -10.16 -14.78
C GLY A 392 -14.55 -8.97 -13.86
N THR A 393 -15.31 -7.95 -14.29
CA THR A 393 -15.48 -6.68 -13.54
C THR A 393 -15.97 -6.88 -12.12
N ILE A 394 -17.04 -7.65 -11.93
CA ILE A 394 -17.62 -7.80 -10.58
C ILE A 394 -16.67 -8.57 -9.67
N SER A 395 -16.06 -9.66 -10.16
CA SER A 395 -15.07 -10.41 -9.37
C SER A 395 -13.89 -9.54 -8.96
N MET A 396 -13.40 -8.69 -9.87
CA MET A 396 -12.36 -7.72 -9.54
C MET A 396 -12.82 -6.74 -8.46
N LEU A 397 -14.03 -6.19 -8.57
CA LEU A 397 -14.59 -5.30 -7.54
C LEU A 397 -14.75 -5.99 -6.19
N VAL A 398 -15.20 -7.25 -6.16
CA VAL A 398 -15.31 -8.04 -4.92
C VAL A 398 -13.94 -8.21 -4.25
N ILE A 399 -12.90 -8.53 -5.03
CA ILE A 399 -11.53 -8.64 -4.50
C ILE A 399 -11.04 -7.28 -4.01
N LEU A 400 -11.23 -6.20 -4.78
CA LEU A 400 -10.85 -4.85 -4.35
C LEU A 400 -11.58 -4.42 -3.08
N LEU A 401 -12.87 -4.75 -2.93
CA LEU A 401 -13.67 -4.49 -1.73
C LEU A 401 -13.15 -5.29 -0.53
N LEU A 402 -12.72 -6.53 -0.73
CA LEU A 402 -12.08 -7.33 0.30
C LEU A 402 -10.83 -6.61 0.83
N PHE A 403 -9.92 -6.18 -0.04
CA PHE A 403 -8.72 -5.43 0.35
C PHE A 403 -9.04 -4.05 0.95
N ALA A 404 -10.06 -3.36 0.43
CA ALA A 404 -10.56 -2.10 0.95
C ALA A 404 -11.11 -2.21 2.38
N SER A 405 -11.70 -3.36 2.74
CA SER A 405 -12.27 -3.59 4.08
C SER A 405 -11.22 -3.80 5.17
N VAL A 406 -10.05 -4.36 4.82
CA VAL A 406 -8.99 -4.71 5.78
C VAL A 406 -8.57 -3.56 6.70
N PRO A 407 -8.25 -2.34 6.23
CA PRO A 407 -7.87 -1.24 7.14
C PRO A 407 -9.00 -0.85 8.09
N LEU A 408 -10.26 -0.90 7.66
CA LEU A 408 -11.41 -0.56 8.51
C LEU A 408 -11.59 -1.61 9.62
N VAL A 409 -11.57 -2.89 9.27
CA VAL A 409 -11.67 -4.00 10.23
C VAL A 409 -10.49 -3.96 11.21
N ASN A 410 -9.26 -3.82 10.70
CA ASN A 410 -8.07 -3.74 11.55
C ASN A 410 -8.14 -2.55 12.52
N SER A 411 -8.50 -1.37 12.00
CA SER A 411 -8.64 -0.16 12.81
C SER A 411 -9.71 -0.29 13.91
N PHE A 412 -10.87 -0.87 13.56
CA PHE A 412 -11.98 -1.07 14.49
C PHE A 412 -11.64 -2.11 15.56
N VAL A 413 -11.09 -3.26 15.15
CA VAL A 413 -10.67 -4.33 16.07
C VAL A 413 -9.58 -3.82 17.01
N ALA A 414 -8.57 -3.10 16.49
CA ALA A 414 -7.53 -2.50 17.31
C ALA A 414 -8.10 -1.51 18.35
N GLN A 415 -9.09 -0.70 17.96
CA GLN A 415 -9.76 0.21 18.89
C GLN A 415 -10.57 -0.53 19.96
N TYR A 416 -11.31 -1.56 19.56
CA TYR A 416 -12.08 -2.39 20.48
C TYR A 416 -11.18 -3.06 21.53
N VAL A 417 -10.08 -3.66 21.09
CA VAL A 417 -9.07 -4.28 21.96
C VAL A 417 -8.45 -3.24 22.90
N ASN A 418 -8.06 -2.07 22.39
CA ASN A 418 -7.47 -1.01 23.21
C ASN A 418 -8.44 -0.50 24.29
N ARG A 419 -9.71 -0.26 23.95
CA ARG A 419 -10.75 0.17 24.92
C ARG A 419 -10.99 -0.87 26.01
N ASN A 420 -10.91 -2.16 25.67
CA ASN A 420 -11.04 -3.21 26.66
C ASN A 420 -9.80 -3.28 27.56
N HIS A 421 -8.58 -3.17 27.02
CA HIS A 421 -7.37 -3.14 27.83
C HIS A 421 -7.28 -1.94 28.78
N THR A 422 -7.69 -0.75 28.35
CA THR A 422 -7.65 0.46 29.19
C THR A 422 -8.71 0.43 30.31
N LYS A 423 -9.83 -0.27 30.13
CA LYS A 423 -10.78 -0.54 31.23
C LYS A 423 -10.16 -1.37 32.36
N PHE A 424 -9.21 -2.26 32.04
CA PHE A 424 -8.57 -3.14 33.02
C PHE A 424 -7.23 -2.61 33.56
N LYS A 425 -6.64 -1.57 32.94
CA LYS A 425 -5.42 -0.89 33.43
C LYS A 425 -5.64 0.62 33.47
N PRO A 426 -6.00 1.20 34.63
CA PRO A 426 -6.13 2.64 34.76
C PRO A 426 -4.74 3.28 34.66
N THR A 427 -4.59 4.19 33.70
CA THR A 427 -3.55 5.25 33.69
C THR A 427 -2.10 4.80 33.79
N VAL A 428 -1.54 4.33 32.67
CA VAL A 428 -0.21 4.81 32.29
C VAL A 428 -0.47 5.95 31.32
N THR A 429 -0.22 7.18 31.74
CA THR A 429 -0.05 8.32 30.82
C THR A 429 1.02 7.92 29.82
N GLU A 430 0.62 7.45 28.64
CA GLU A 430 1.56 7.14 27.57
C GLU A 430 2.31 8.43 27.25
N ASN A 431 3.61 8.47 27.60
CA ASN A 431 4.44 9.61 27.24
C ASN A 431 4.61 9.59 25.71
N PHE A 432 3.77 10.36 25.03
CA PHE A 432 3.73 10.46 23.57
C PHE A 432 5.02 11.04 22.97
N GLY A 433 5.85 11.71 23.77
CA GLY A 433 7.18 12.19 23.37
C GLY A 433 8.22 11.07 23.23
N THR A 434 7.93 9.85 23.71
CA THR A 434 8.89 8.74 23.67
C THR A 434 8.96 8.03 22.30
N THR A 435 10.13 7.47 21.98
CA THR A 435 10.35 6.65 20.78
C THR A 435 9.56 5.33 20.80
N ARG A 436 9.09 4.88 21.97
CA ARG A 436 8.22 3.70 22.11
C ARG A 436 6.81 3.96 21.55
N PHE A 437 6.33 5.19 21.62
CA PHE A 437 5.05 5.59 21.01
C PHE A 437 5.20 5.89 19.50
N ASN A 438 5.81 4.97 18.75
CA ASN A 438 5.98 5.09 17.30
C ASN A 438 5.46 3.83 16.59
N ASP A 439 5.38 3.85 15.25
CA ASP A 439 5.07 2.69 14.43
C ASP A 439 6.17 1.63 14.54
N TRP A 440 5.84 0.37 14.26
CA TRP A 440 6.72 -0.78 14.48
C TRP A 440 8.09 -0.62 13.80
N LYS A 441 8.13 -0.08 12.58
CA LYS A 441 9.37 0.18 11.81
C LYS A 441 10.35 1.04 12.61
N HIS A 442 9.86 2.12 13.22
CA HIS A 442 10.67 3.00 14.04
C HIS A 442 11.04 2.32 15.36
N ARG A 443 10.14 1.56 16.00
CA ARG A 443 10.47 0.80 17.21
C ARG A 443 11.62 -0.16 16.98
N CYS A 444 11.61 -0.90 15.86
CA CYS A 444 12.70 -1.77 15.47
C CYS A 444 14.01 -0.98 15.30
N LEU A 445 13.97 0.13 14.55
CA LEU A 445 15.16 0.98 14.33
C LEU A 445 15.73 1.54 15.65
N PHE A 446 14.88 2.02 16.56
CA PHE A 446 15.30 2.58 17.84
C PHE A 446 15.80 1.51 18.81
N TRP A 447 15.21 0.32 18.79
CA TRP A 447 15.64 -0.80 19.61
C TRP A 447 17.08 -1.21 19.30
N PHE A 448 17.44 -1.32 18.02
CA PHE A 448 18.82 -1.62 17.61
C PHE A 448 19.83 -0.54 18.03
N ARG A 449 19.39 0.71 18.17
CA ARG A 449 20.29 1.85 18.46
C ARG A 449 20.42 2.19 19.95
N ARG A 450 19.66 1.54 20.84
CA ARG A 450 19.62 1.84 22.29
C ARG A 450 19.44 3.34 22.64
N LEU A 451 18.86 4.13 21.74
CA LEU A 451 18.63 5.58 21.92
C LEU A 451 17.55 5.93 22.97
N THR A 452 17.08 4.97 23.75
CA THR A 452 15.95 5.12 24.67
C THR A 452 16.31 5.75 26.02
N LEU A 453 17.54 6.24 26.20
CA LEU A 453 18.11 6.63 27.50
C LEU A 453 18.37 8.14 27.62
N CYS A 454 17.46 8.98 27.12
CA CYS A 454 17.51 10.41 27.42
C CYS A 454 16.87 10.68 28.79
N SER A 455 17.51 11.55 29.59
CA SER A 455 16.99 11.96 30.90
C SER A 455 15.68 12.76 30.82
N LYS A 456 15.51 13.55 29.75
CA LYS A 456 14.34 14.40 29.52
C LYS A 456 13.72 14.08 28.16
N ASN A 457 12.44 13.69 28.14
CA ASN A 457 11.68 13.45 26.91
C ASN A 457 10.48 14.41 26.86
N GLU A 458 10.41 15.21 25.81
CA GLU A 458 9.37 16.22 25.58
C GLU A 458 8.71 16.08 24.21
N GLY A 459 7.60 16.80 24.04
CA GLY A 459 6.78 16.78 22.84
C GLY A 459 5.68 15.72 22.87
N GLY A 460 5.07 15.50 21.71
CA GLY A 460 3.83 14.75 21.55
C GLY A 460 2.57 15.54 21.89
N SER A 461 2.59 16.89 21.95
CA SER A 461 1.38 17.67 22.31
C SER A 461 0.21 17.40 21.37
N MET A 462 0.50 17.18 20.08
CA MET A 462 -0.50 16.82 19.08
C MET A 462 -1.17 15.47 19.40
N TYR A 463 -0.44 14.51 19.94
CA TYR A 463 -0.99 13.21 20.34
C TYR A 463 -1.75 13.28 21.66
N HIS A 464 -1.35 14.15 22.59
CA HIS A 464 -2.16 14.49 23.76
C HIS A 464 -3.53 15.03 23.33
N LEU A 465 -3.52 16.00 22.41
CA LEU A 465 -4.74 16.57 21.84
C LEU A 465 -5.61 15.49 21.15
N PHE A 466 -5.00 14.55 20.42
CA PHE A 466 -5.72 13.44 19.79
C PHE A 466 -6.31 12.43 20.78
N ALA A 467 -5.69 12.28 21.95
CA ALA A 467 -6.18 11.41 23.02
C ALA A 467 -7.36 12.07 23.76
N GLU A 468 -7.30 13.38 23.97
CA GLU A 468 -8.39 14.17 24.57
C GLU A 468 -9.62 14.23 23.66
N ASN A 469 -9.41 14.54 22.38
CA ASN A 469 -10.49 14.58 21.40
C ASN A 469 -10.01 14.08 20.02
N PRO A 470 -10.38 12.85 19.63
CA PRO A 470 -10.01 12.27 18.33
C PRO A 470 -10.48 13.05 17.10
N ARG A 471 -11.40 14.02 17.25
CA ARG A 471 -11.80 14.93 16.17
C ARG A 471 -10.67 15.83 15.68
N TYR A 472 -9.58 15.98 16.44
CA TYR A 472 -8.40 16.72 15.98
C TYR A 472 -7.50 15.94 15.01
N LYS A 473 -7.70 14.62 14.86
CA LYS A 473 -6.97 13.82 13.87
C LYS A 473 -7.44 14.16 12.47
N LYS A 474 -6.56 14.67 11.59
CA LYS A 474 -6.93 14.94 10.19
C LYS A 474 -7.31 13.68 9.41
N PHE A 475 -6.63 12.57 9.68
CA PHE A 475 -6.89 11.27 9.08
C PHE A 475 -7.07 10.20 10.16
N PRO A 476 -8.30 9.95 10.65
CA PRO A 476 -8.53 9.05 11.79
C PRO A 476 -8.04 7.61 11.57
N LEU A 477 -7.99 7.15 10.32
CA LEU A 477 -7.58 5.80 9.94
C LEU A 477 -6.08 5.67 9.65
N VAL A 478 -5.34 6.77 9.49
CA VAL A 478 -3.93 6.74 9.05
C VAL A 478 -3.03 7.15 10.21
N SER A 479 -2.07 6.29 10.57
CA SER A 479 -1.03 6.67 11.54
C SER A 479 -0.12 7.74 10.94
N THR A 480 -0.06 8.90 11.59
CA THR A 480 0.81 10.02 11.19
C THR A 480 2.18 9.97 11.85
N ARG A 481 2.37 9.08 12.83
CA ARG A 481 3.56 8.97 13.68
C ARG A 481 4.83 8.71 12.89
N GLY A 482 4.70 8.02 11.76
CA GLY A 482 5.82 7.74 10.87
C GLY A 482 6.60 8.98 10.45
N SER A 483 5.94 10.11 10.18
CA SER A 483 6.62 11.32 9.69
C SER A 483 7.23 12.18 10.79
N ASP A 484 7.10 11.81 12.05
CA ASP A 484 7.59 12.65 13.13
C ASP A 484 9.11 12.67 13.17
N CYS A 485 9.65 13.84 13.47
CA CYS A 485 11.07 14.08 13.63
C CYS A 485 11.42 13.98 15.12
N PHE A 486 12.59 13.41 15.44
CA PHE A 486 13.13 13.41 16.79
C PHE A 486 14.39 14.26 16.82
N VAL A 487 14.47 15.22 17.74
CA VAL A 487 15.65 16.05 17.95
C VAL A 487 16.28 15.65 19.27
N TYR A 488 17.57 15.29 19.22
CA TYR A 488 18.35 14.92 20.39
C TYR A 488 19.35 16.04 20.70
N GLY A 489 19.31 16.57 21.90
CA GLY A 489 20.30 17.48 22.44
C GLY A 489 21.41 16.70 23.14
N TRP A 490 22.65 17.02 22.78
CA TRP A 490 23.84 16.43 23.35
C TRP A 490 24.53 17.43 24.28
N ASP A 491 24.90 16.95 25.45
CA ASP A 491 25.64 17.71 26.46
C ASP A 491 27.06 17.17 26.56
N ASP A 492 28.04 18.01 26.22
CA ASP A 492 29.46 17.67 26.27
C ASP A 492 29.96 17.45 27.70
N ALA A 493 29.31 18.05 28.71
CA ALA A 493 29.69 17.85 30.10
C ALA A 493 29.27 16.47 30.63
N ALA A 494 28.15 15.94 30.13
CA ALA A 494 27.64 14.62 30.50
C ALA A 494 28.08 13.50 29.54
N ASP A 495 28.69 13.86 28.40
CA ASP A 495 29.04 12.95 27.29
C ASP A 495 27.85 12.07 26.87
N ALA A 496 26.65 12.66 26.84
CA ALA A 496 25.41 11.92 26.67
C ALA A 496 24.28 12.74 26.03
N TYR A 497 23.30 12.03 25.47
CA TYR A 497 22.03 12.62 25.05
C TYR A 497 21.16 12.91 26.28
N VAL A 498 20.97 14.19 26.60
CA VAL A 498 20.24 14.63 27.80
C VAL A 498 18.79 14.98 27.53
N HIS A 499 18.47 15.36 26.29
CA HIS A 499 17.16 15.90 25.91
C HIS A 499 16.69 15.34 24.58
N GLN A 500 15.48 14.81 24.55
CA GLN A 500 14.81 14.35 23.33
C GLN A 500 13.50 15.11 23.18
N VAL A 501 13.30 15.71 22.01
CA VAL A 501 12.05 16.37 21.65
C VAL A 501 11.45 15.71 20.41
N ARG A 502 10.23 15.20 20.54
CA ARG A 502 9.43 14.75 19.40
C ARG A 502 8.78 15.95 18.73
N LEU A 503 8.89 16.01 17.41
CA LEU A 503 8.30 17.06 16.58
C LEU A 503 7.38 16.44 15.54
N SER A 504 6.16 16.96 15.42
CA SER A 504 5.15 16.49 14.48
C SER A 504 4.80 17.58 13.45
N LEU A 505 4.49 17.19 12.21
CA LEU A 505 4.09 18.13 11.16
C LEU A 505 2.64 18.57 11.32
N MET A 506 2.45 19.80 11.78
CA MET A 506 1.12 20.33 12.09
C MET A 506 0.19 20.31 10.87
N HIS A 507 0.63 20.84 9.72
CA HIS A 507 -0.23 20.96 8.53
C HIS A 507 -0.76 19.60 8.03
N ALA A 508 -0.04 18.52 8.36
CA ALA A 508 -0.25 17.21 7.79
C ALA A 508 -1.22 16.41 8.66
N ALA A 509 -1.02 16.43 9.98
CA ALA A 509 -1.72 15.54 10.90
C ALA A 509 -2.86 16.22 11.67
N LEU A 510 -2.81 17.54 11.88
CA LEU A 510 -3.79 18.27 12.69
C LEU A 510 -4.98 18.78 11.85
N ASP A 511 -6.18 18.43 12.29
CA ASP A 511 -7.43 19.08 11.89
C ASP A 511 -7.79 20.12 12.94
N ARG A 512 -7.77 21.39 12.52
CA ARG A 512 -8.04 22.53 13.40
C ARG A 512 -9.52 22.75 13.70
N GLN A 513 -10.41 21.92 13.14
CA GLN A 513 -11.86 22.00 13.36
C GLN A 513 -12.43 23.41 13.11
N THR A 514 -11.97 24.08 12.04
CA THR A 514 -12.32 25.48 11.73
C THR A 514 -13.81 25.71 11.47
N ILE A 515 -14.59 24.63 11.30
CA ILE A 515 -16.03 24.66 11.05
C ILE A 515 -16.83 24.63 12.37
N CYS A 516 -16.25 24.13 13.47
CA CYS A 516 -16.92 24.01 14.77
C CYS A 516 -16.32 24.99 15.78
N PRO A 517 -16.98 26.13 16.09
CA PRO A 517 -16.40 27.16 16.97
C PRO A 517 -15.98 26.64 18.36
N ALA A 518 -16.72 25.68 18.91
CA ALA A 518 -16.44 25.07 20.22
C ALA A 518 -15.12 24.27 20.24
N LEU A 519 -14.68 23.75 19.10
CA LEU A 519 -13.47 22.93 18.97
C LEU A 519 -12.41 23.59 18.09
N ALA A 520 -12.63 24.82 17.61
CA ALA A 520 -11.71 25.45 16.68
C ALA A 520 -10.36 25.75 17.36
N ILE A 521 -9.27 25.29 16.75
CA ILE A 521 -7.90 25.62 17.17
C ILE A 521 -7.40 26.80 16.34
N LEU A 522 -7.21 27.92 17.02
CA LEU A 522 -6.73 29.16 16.41
C LEU A 522 -5.21 29.16 16.26
N ILE A 523 -4.72 29.86 15.25
CA ILE A 523 -3.29 30.17 15.12
C ILE A 523 -3.05 31.48 15.86
N CYS A 524 -2.04 31.49 16.72
CA CYS A 524 -1.60 32.71 17.39
C CYS A 524 -1.15 33.74 16.33
N PRO A 525 -1.67 34.97 16.34
CA PRO A 525 -1.26 36.03 15.41
C PRO A 525 0.12 36.60 15.76
N SER A 526 0.61 36.36 16.98
CA SER A 526 1.90 36.88 17.43
C SER A 526 3.04 36.02 16.89
N ALA A 527 4.12 36.69 16.48
CA ALA A 527 5.35 35.99 16.13
C ALA A 527 6.07 35.52 17.40
N HIS A 528 6.64 34.32 17.34
CA HIS A 528 7.37 33.69 18.44
C HIS A 528 8.83 33.47 18.04
N PRO A 529 9.64 34.55 17.93
CA PRO A 529 11.03 34.46 17.46
C PRO A 529 11.96 33.72 18.43
N ALA A 530 11.54 33.56 19.69
CA ALA A 530 12.31 32.87 20.73
C ALA A 530 12.10 31.35 20.78
N PHE A 531 11.24 30.79 19.92
CA PHE A 531 10.92 29.36 19.95
C PHE A 531 11.36 28.68 18.65
N ALA A 532 12.17 27.62 18.76
CA ALA A 532 12.69 26.95 17.56
C ALA A 532 11.64 26.10 16.82
N ALA A 533 10.72 25.49 17.57
CA ALA A 533 9.57 24.74 17.08
C ALA A 533 8.28 25.31 17.66
N GLY A 534 7.15 25.03 17.00
CA GLY A 534 5.85 25.44 17.50
C GLY A 534 5.37 24.61 18.69
N THR A 535 4.36 25.12 19.38
CA THR A 535 3.71 24.44 20.51
C THR A 535 2.19 24.58 20.39
N VAL A 536 1.46 23.64 20.97
CA VAL A 536 -0.01 23.72 21.13
C VAL A 536 -0.30 23.74 22.61
N ASN A 537 -0.90 24.83 23.09
CA ASN A 537 -1.24 24.99 24.51
C ASN A 537 -2.43 25.96 24.69
N ALA A 538 -2.86 26.17 25.93
CA ALA A 538 -3.97 27.06 26.28
C ALA A 538 -3.58 28.54 26.44
N HIS A 539 -2.29 28.88 26.31
CA HIS A 539 -1.80 30.21 26.62
C HIS A 539 -2.17 31.19 25.50
N SER A 540 -2.95 32.23 25.81
CA SER A 540 -3.21 33.32 24.87
C SER A 540 -2.12 34.39 24.94
N CYS A 541 -1.60 34.81 23.78
CA CYS A 541 -0.66 35.93 23.71
C CYS A 541 -1.43 37.25 23.65
N ASN A 542 -0.86 38.31 24.25
CA ASN A 542 -1.33 39.69 24.12
C ASN A 542 -2.82 39.90 24.46
N GLN A 543 -3.32 39.29 25.54
CA GLN A 543 -4.70 39.42 26.04
C GLN A 543 -5.79 39.00 25.03
N TRP A 544 -5.44 38.16 24.06
CA TRP A 544 -6.43 37.61 23.15
C TRP A 544 -7.39 36.68 23.93
N PRO A 545 -8.70 36.69 23.64
CA PRO A 545 -9.64 35.82 24.32
C PRO A 545 -9.22 34.36 24.16
N PRO A 546 -9.18 33.56 25.24
CA PRO A 546 -8.90 32.14 25.11
C PRO A 546 -9.96 31.51 24.20
N PRO A 547 -9.57 30.71 23.19
CA PRO A 547 -10.53 30.06 22.31
C PRO A 547 -11.40 29.09 23.11
N PRO A 548 -12.65 28.84 22.67
CA PRO A 548 -13.55 27.89 23.33
C PRO A 548 -12.96 26.48 23.48
N SER A 549 -12.07 26.09 22.57
CA SER A 549 -11.36 24.81 22.59
C SER A 549 -10.26 24.71 23.65
N GLY A 550 -9.85 25.83 24.25
CA GLY A 550 -8.73 25.90 25.17
C GLY A 550 -7.36 25.59 24.55
N SER A 551 -7.24 25.60 23.22
CA SER A 551 -6.00 25.27 22.50
C SER A 551 -5.69 26.28 21.39
N ILE A 552 -4.45 26.79 21.39
CA ILE A 552 -3.89 27.71 20.40
C ILE A 552 -2.60 27.09 19.84
N VAL A 553 -2.41 27.22 18.53
CA VAL A 553 -1.14 26.89 17.87
C VAL A 553 -0.24 28.11 17.89
N HIS A 554 0.95 27.95 18.46
CA HIS A 554 2.04 28.91 18.38
C HIS A 554 3.07 28.39 17.39
N PHE A 555 3.28 29.08 16.27
CA PHE A 555 4.34 28.70 15.35
C PHE A 555 5.70 29.06 15.91
N GLY A 556 6.71 28.21 15.69
CA GLY A 556 8.10 28.58 15.96
C GLY A 556 8.58 29.69 15.02
N ALA A 557 9.76 30.23 15.31
CA ALA A 557 10.43 31.22 14.48
C ALA A 557 10.46 30.82 13.00
N LYS A 558 10.50 31.81 12.09
CA LYS A 558 10.51 31.58 10.63
C LYS A 558 9.34 30.68 10.13
N CYS A 559 8.19 30.74 10.81
CA CYS A 559 6.98 29.98 10.49
C CYS A 559 7.19 28.45 10.43
N CYS A 560 8.04 27.93 11.33
CA CYS A 560 8.34 26.50 11.42
C CYS A 560 7.05 25.67 11.62
N GLN A 561 6.84 24.67 10.74
CA GLN A 561 5.64 23.83 10.75
C GLN A 561 5.70 22.64 11.71
N TRP A 562 6.87 22.44 12.33
CA TRP A 562 7.10 21.39 13.32
C TRP A 562 6.59 21.86 14.68
N VAL A 563 5.79 21.02 15.33
CA VAL A 563 5.21 21.29 16.65
C VAL A 563 5.67 20.22 17.62
N GLN A 564 6.08 20.64 18.82
CA GLN A 564 6.49 19.76 19.91
C GLN A 564 5.31 18.94 20.40
#